data_AF-A0A6H1U4N5-F1
#
_entry.id   AF-A0A6H1U4N5-F1
#
_cell.length_a   1.000
_cell.length_b   1.000
_cell.length_c   1.000
_cell.angle_alpha   90.00
_cell.angle_beta   90.00
_cell.angle_gamma   90.00
#
_symmetry.space_group_name_H-M   'P 1'
#
loop_
_entity.id
_entity.type
_entity.pdbx_description
1 polymer ?
#
loop_
_entity_poly.entity_id
_entity_poly.type
_entity_poly.pdbx_seq_one_letter_code
_entity_poly.pdbx_strand_id
1 'polypeptide(L)' 'MQITLNKQQEEFIAAQLAQGNFSHPDEVVNAAFKLLEKLQTEYQNWLTETPG' A
#
# COMPACT_ATOMS: atom_id res chain seq x y z
N MET A 1 3.35 16.71 -4.74
CA MET A 1 1.88 16.74 -4.79
C MET A 1 1.38 16.51 -3.38
N GLN A 2 0.45 17.32 -2.87
CA GLN A 2 -0.11 17.13 -1.53
C GLN A 2 -1.41 16.35 -1.65
N ILE A 3 -1.50 15.23 -0.94
CA ILE A 3 -2.67 14.35 -0.97
C ILE A 3 -3.30 14.42 0.42
N THR A 4 -4.59 14.72 0.47
CA THR A 4 -5.36 14.70 1.72
C THR A 4 -5.96 13.32 1.90
N LEU A 5 -5.69 12.70 3.05
CA LEU A 5 -6.26 11.42 3.41
C LEU A 5 -7.70 11.61 3.88
N ASN A 6 -8.55 10.62 3.59
CA ASN A 6 -9.86 10.54 4.23
C ASN A 6 -9.75 9.89 5.61
N LYS A 7 -10.79 10.04 6.42
CA LYS A 7 -10.82 9.55 7.80
C LYS A 7 -10.50 8.06 7.93
N GLN A 8 -10.99 7.24 7.00
CA GLN A 8 -10.74 5.79 7.01
C GLN A 8 -9.26 5.47 6.76
N GLN A 9 -8.60 6.21 5.86
CA GLN A 9 -7.17 6.07 5.59
C GLN A 9 -6.33 6.52 6.80
N GLU A 10 -6.72 7.60 7.46
CA GLU A 10 -6.07 8.08 8.68
C GLU A 10 -6.18 7.06 9.82
N GLU A 11 -7.37 6.51 10.04
CA GLU A 11 -7.62 5.47 11.06
C GLU A 11 -6.81 4.20 10.77
N PHE A 12 -6.72 3.79 9.51
CA PHE A 12 -5.89 2.66 9.11
C PHE A 12 -4.41 2.90 9.44
N ILE A 13 -3.86 4.07 9.07
CA ILE A 13 -2.46 4.41 9.36
C ILE A 13 -2.22 4.48 10.87
N ALA A 14 -3.12 5.10 11.63
CA ALA A 14 -3.03 5.18 13.08
C ALA A 14 -3.01 3.79 13.74
N ALA A 15 -3.84 2.86 13.26
CA ALA A 15 -3.85 1.48 13.76
C ALA A 15 -2.52 0.75 13.49
N GLN A 16 -1.87 1.00 12.35
CA GLN A 16 -0.57 0.41 12.02
C GLN A 16 0.56 0.95 12.89
N LEU A 17 0.52 2.25 13.23
CA LEU A 17 1.46 2.88 14.16
C LEU A 17 1.25 2.37 15.59
N ALA A 18 -0.01 2.23 16.03
CA ALA A 18 -0.34 1.72 17.36
C ALA A 18 0.12 0.27 17.59
N GLN A 19 0.20 -0.53 16.53
CA GLN A 19 0.74 -1.89 16.59
C GLN A 19 2.27 -1.92 16.75
N GLY A 20 2.96 -0.78 16.57
CA GLY A 20 4.41 -0.69 16.67
C GLY A 20 5.16 -1.26 15.46
N ASN A 21 4.44 -1.67 14.40
CA ASN A 21 5.03 -2.17 13.17
C ASN A 21 5.70 -1.06 12.33
N PHE A 22 5.32 0.20 12.57
CA PHE A 22 5.81 1.37 11.87
C PHE A 22 6.02 2.52 12.86
N SER A 23 7.03 3.36 12.63
CA SER A 23 7.32 4.51 13.49
C SER A 23 6.78 5.83 12.93
N HIS A 24 6.54 5.88 11.61
CA HIS A 24 6.03 7.06 10.93
C HIS A 24 4.92 6.72 9.91
N PRO A 25 3.88 7.58 9.76
CA PRO A 25 2.83 7.43 8.74
C PRO A 25 3.37 7.13 7.32
N ASP A 26 4.47 7.78 6.95
CA ASP A 26 5.09 7.62 5.63
C ASP A 26 5.61 6.19 5.40
N GLU A 27 6.01 5.47 6.44
CA GLU A 27 6.45 4.08 6.30
C GLU A 27 5.27 3.17 5.95
N VAL A 28 4.10 3.42 6.54
CA VAL A 28 2.86 2.71 6.23
C VAL A 28 2.46 2.98 4.78
N VAL A 29 2.52 4.24 4.35
CA VAL A 29 2.19 4.66 2.97
C VAL A 29 3.18 4.04 1.97
N ASN A 30 4.48 4.06 2.26
CA ASN A 30 5.49 3.44 1.42
C ASN A 30 5.32 1.92 1.30
N ALA A 31 4.95 1.24 2.39
CA ALA A 31 4.64 -0.19 2.36
C ALA A 31 3.42 -0.47 1.46
N ALA A 32 2.37 0.35 1.57
CA ALA A 32 1.20 0.25 0.70
C ALA A 32 1.55 0.47 -0.78
N PHE A 33 2.43 1.42 -1.10
CA PHE A 33 2.91 1.63 -2.47
C PHE A 33 3.64 0.41 -3.02
N LYS A 34 4.60 -0.13 -2.28
CA LYS A 34 5.35 -1.33 -2.71
C LYS A 34 4.43 -2.53 -2.92
N LEU A 35 3.43 -2.70 -2.06
CA LEU A 35 2.44 -3.77 -2.21
C LEU A 35 1.62 -3.58 -3.50
N LEU A 36 1.22 -2.34 -3.80
CA LEU A 36 0.49 -2.02 -5.03
C LEU A 36 1.32 -2.26 -6.29
N GLU A 37 2.59 -1.84 -6.29
CA GLU A 37 3.53 -2.10 -7.39
C GLU A 37 3.72 -3.60 -7.63
N LYS A 38 3.87 -4.37 -6.53
CA LYS A 38 3.99 -5.81 -6.60
C LYS A 38 2.73 -6.45 -7.18
N LEU A 39 1.54 -6.07 -6.70
CA LEU A 39 0.26 -6.55 -7.22
C LEU A 39 0.10 -6.26 -8.71
N GLN A 40 0.48 -5.07 -9.16
CA GLN A 40 0.43 -4.73 -10.59
C GLN A 40 1.41 -5.58 -11.39
N THR A 41 2.62 -5.77 -10.89
CA THR A 41 3.63 -6.60 -11.55
C THR A 41 3.20 -8.06 -11.63
N GLU A 42 2.71 -8.63 -10.52
CA GLU A 42 2.19 -10.00 -10.47
C GLU A 42 0.98 -10.18 -11.40
N TYR A 43 0.08 -9.20 -11.46
CA TYR A 43 -1.05 -9.23 -12.39
C TYR A 43 -0.62 -9.18 -13.85
N GLN A 44 0.35 -8.33 -14.21
CA GLN A 44 0.91 -8.28 -15.57
C GLN A 44 1.62 -9.58 -15.95
N ASN A 45 2.33 -10.20 -15.01
CA ASN A 45 2.96 -11.50 -15.23
C ASN A 45 1.93 -12.60 -15.47
N TRP A 46 0.87 -12.65 -14.65
CA TRP A 46 -0.24 -13.60 -14.87
C TRP A 46 -0.88 -13.45 -16.27
N LEU A 47 -1.14 -12.21 -16.70
CA LEU A 47 -1.67 -11.94 -18.05
C LEU A 47 -0.74 -12.41 -19.18
N THR A 48 0.57 -12.39 -18.97
CA THR A 48 1.56 -12.83 -19.97
C THR A 48 1.78 -14.34 -19.96
N GLU A 49 1.60 -15.01 -18.82
CA GLU A 49 1.76 -16.46 -18.67
C GLU A 49 0.53 -17.28 -19.09
N THR A 50 -0.67 -16.69 -19.09
CA THR A 50 -1.86 -17.33 -19.67
C THR A 50 -2.20 -16.73 -21.04
N PRO A 51 -1.65 -17.24 -22.15
CA PRO A 51 -2.22 -16.97 -23.45
C PRO A 51 -3.59 -17.66 -23.49
N GLY A 52 -4.62 -16.89 -23.88
CA GLY A 52 -6.00 -17.37 -24.00
C GLY A 52 -6.17 -18.51 -25.00
#